data_AF-A0A551YFC6-F1
#
_entry.id   AF-A0A551YFC6-F1
#
_cell.length_a   1.000
_cell.length_b   1.000
_cell.length_c   1.000
_cell.angle_alpha   90.00
_cell.angle_beta   90.00
_cell.angle_gamma   90.00
#
_symmetry.space_group_name_H-M   'P 1'
#
loop_
_entity.id
_entity.type
_entity.pdbx_description
1 polymer ?
#
loop_
_entity_poly.entity_id
_entity_poly.type
_entity_poly.pdbx_seq_one_letter_code
_entity_poly.pdbx_strand_id
1 'polypeptide(L)'
;MKENPIMITLNLNPELENKIQEEAKLKGLTLEQYLQEIIEQTLKNQPQKSSQILEYEEWERKLTNFINRPSNINAQPLSDEAISRESIYTREDEML
;
A
#
# COMPACT_ATOMS: atom_id res chain seq x y z
N MET A 1 20.35 21.41 4.32
CA MET A 1 20.90 20.74 3.12
C MET A 1 20.11 21.28 1.95
N LYS A 2 20.75 21.88 0.93
CA LYS A 2 20.03 22.32 -0.28
C LYS A 2 19.74 21.06 -1.09
N GLU A 3 18.48 20.75 -1.32
CA GLU A 3 18.10 19.68 -2.24
C GLU A 3 18.53 20.08 -3.64
N ASN A 4 19.27 19.19 -4.32
CA ASN A 4 19.64 19.41 -5.70
C ASN A 4 18.40 19.18 -6.57
N PRO A 5 18.00 20.13 -7.43
CA PRO A 5 16.84 19.92 -8.30
C PRO A 5 17.13 18.77 -9.27
N ILE A 6 16.16 17.85 -9.36
CA ILE A 6 16.20 16.76 -10.35
C ILE A 6 15.79 17.35 -11.69
N MET A 7 16.65 17.17 -12.70
CA MET A 7 16.37 17.58 -14.08
C MET A 7 15.87 16.38 -14.87
N ILE A 8 14.71 16.52 -15.52
CA ILE A 8 14.10 15.48 -16.35
C ILE A 8 13.97 16.03 -17.76
N THR A 9 14.49 15.30 -18.75
CA THR A 9 14.31 15.62 -20.18
C THR A 9 13.34 14.61 -20.76
N LEU A 10 12.25 15.09 -21.36
CA LEU A 10 11.19 14.26 -21.93
C LEU A 10 11.02 14.57 -23.41
N ASN A 11 11.21 13.56 -24.25
CA ASN A 11 10.95 13.67 -25.68
C ASN A 11 9.50 13.29 -25.95
N LEU A 12 8.68 14.26 -26.37
CA LEU A 12 7.26 14.08 -26.67
C LEU A 12 7.02 14.13 -28.17
N ASN A 13 5.99 13.40 -28.62
CA ASN A 13 5.51 13.56 -29.97
C ASN A 13 4.80 14.94 -30.10
N PRO A 14 4.87 15.61 -31.26
CA PRO A 14 4.34 16.97 -31.44
C PRO A 14 2.84 17.10 -31.14
N GLU A 15 2.05 16.07 -31.44
CA GLU A 15 0.61 16.07 -31.14
C GLU A 15 0.34 16.09 -29.63
N LEU A 16 1.13 15.33 -28.86
CA LEU A 16 0.99 15.23 -27.42
C LEU A 16 1.48 16.51 -26.72
N GLU A 17 2.57 17.11 -27.20
CA GLU A 17 3.06 18.39 -26.70
C GLU A 17 2.00 19.49 -26.82
N ASN A 18 1.35 19.61 -27.99
CA ASN A 18 0.29 20.60 -28.19
C ASN A 18 -0.88 20.41 -27.22
N LYS A 19 -1.35 19.17 -27.05
CA LYS A 19 -2.43 18.86 -26.12
C LYS A 19 -2.08 19.23 -24.67
N ILE A 20 -0.87 18.88 -24.22
CA ILE A 20 -0.41 19.19 -22.86
C ILE A 20 -0.29 20.71 -22.68
N GLN A 21 0.20 21.44 -23.69
CA GLN A 21 0.27 22.90 -23.63
C GLN A 21 -1.11 23.56 -23.59
N GLU A 22 -2.09 23.06 -24.35
CA GLU A 22 -3.47 23.55 -24.31
C GLU A 22 -4.10 23.32 -22.94
N GLU A 23 -3.99 22.12 -22.39
CA GLU A 23 -4.50 21.77 -21.06
C GLU A 23 -3.85 22.62 -19.95
N ALA A 24 -2.53 22.84 -20.01
CA ALA A 24 -1.83 23.71 -19.06
C ALA A 24 -2.36 25.15 -19.13
N LYS A 25 -2.55 25.69 -20.35
CA LYS A 25 -3.13 27.03 -20.56
C LYS A 25 -4.56 27.14 -20.02
N LEU A 26 -5.40 26.13 -20.26
CA LEU A 26 -6.77 26.11 -19.75
C LEU A 26 -6.83 26.15 -18.22
N LYS A 27 -5.84 25.52 -17.56
CA LYS A 27 -5.69 25.53 -16.10
C LYS A 27 -4.95 26.76 -15.57
N GLY A 28 -4.44 27.63 -16.44
CA GLY A 28 -3.63 28.78 -16.05
C GLY A 28 -2.27 28.41 -15.45
N LEU A 29 -1.77 27.21 -15.76
CA LEU A 29 -0.52 26.67 -15.24
C LEU A 29 0.59 26.74 -16.28
N THR A 30 1.83 26.80 -15.82
CA THR A 30 2.98 26.51 -16.68
C THR A 30 3.03 25.02 -17.02
N LEU A 31 3.70 24.66 -18.11
CA LEU A 31 3.86 23.28 -18.55
C LEU A 31 4.48 22.40 -17.45
N GLU A 32 5.49 22.92 -16.76
CA GLU A 32 6.21 22.24 -15.69
C GLU A 32 5.31 21.98 -14.49
N GLN A 33 4.54 22.98 -14.05
CA GLN A 33 3.58 22.83 -12.95
C GLN A 33 2.47 21.84 -13.28
N TYR A 34 1.96 21.88 -14.51
CA TYR A 34 0.93 20.94 -14.96
C TYR A 34 1.45 19.49 -14.96
N LEU A 35 2.67 19.27 -15.45
CA LEU A 35 3.30 17.94 -15.42
C LEU A 35 3.56 17.47 -13.98
N GLN A 36 3.99 18.37 -13.09
CA GLN A 36 4.18 18.05 -11.68
C GLN A 36 2.86 17.63 -11.02
N GLU A 37 1.76 18.36 -11.25
CA GLU A 37 0.45 18.01 -10.71
C GLU A 37 -0.04 16.65 -11.21
N ILE A 38 0.15 16.33 -12.50
CA ILE A 38 -0.21 15.02 -13.04
C ILE A 38 0.57 13.91 -12.35
N ILE A 39 1.88 14.08 -12.16
CA ILE A 39 2.72 13.08 -11.49
C ILE A 39 2.25 12.90 -10.05
N GLU A 40 2.02 13.98 -9.31
CA GLU A 40 1.54 13.93 -7.94
C GLU A 40 0.17 13.25 -7.82
N GLN A 41 -0.77 13.56 -8.71
CA GLN A 41 -2.09 12.93 -8.74
C GLN A 41 -1.99 11.44 -9.08
N THR A 42 -1.10 11.07 -10.00
CA THR A 42 -0.89 9.67 -10.38
C THR A 42 -0.31 8.86 -9.22
N LEU A 43 0.60 9.45 -8.44
CA LEU A 43 1.17 8.83 -7.25
C LEU A 43 0.18 8.76 -6.08
N LYS A 44 -0.66 9.78 -5.89
CA LYS A 44 -1.73 9.78 -4.87
C LYS A 44 -2.84 8.77 -5.19
N ASN A 45 -3.18 8.63 -6.46
CA ASN A 45 -4.24 7.72 -6.93
C ASN A 45 -3.73 6.34 -7.30
N GLN A 46 -2.43 6.07 -7.18
CA GLN A 46 -1.93 4.71 -7.25
C GLN A 46 -2.59 3.96 -6.10
N PRO A 47 -3.41 2.92 -6.37
CA PRO A 47 -3.90 2.09 -5.29
C PRO A 47 -2.66 1.56 -4.58
N GLN A 48 -2.38 2.05 -3.36
CA GLN A 48 -1.50 1.36 -2.42
C GLN A 48 -1.89 -0.10 -2.53
N LYS A 49 -1.01 -0.95 -3.08
CA LYS A 49 -1.20 -2.39 -3.33
C LYS A 49 -2.27 -2.89 -2.36
N SER A 50 -3.53 -2.83 -2.80
CA SER A 50 -4.61 -3.02 -1.86
C SER A 50 -4.46 -4.47 -1.47
N SER A 51 -4.37 -4.74 -0.17
CA SER A 51 -4.44 -6.11 0.34
C SER A 51 -5.56 -6.78 -0.44
N GLN A 52 -5.22 -7.75 -1.29
CA GLN A 52 -6.18 -8.33 -2.22
C GLN A 52 -7.37 -8.77 -1.37
N ILE A 53 -8.50 -8.08 -1.55
CA ILE A 53 -9.76 -8.51 -0.96
C ILE A 53 -10.04 -9.80 -1.71
N LEU A 54 -9.78 -10.93 -1.04
CA LEU A 54 -10.06 -12.23 -1.61
C LEU A 54 -11.58 -12.38 -1.67
N GLU A 55 -12.07 -12.88 -2.79
CA GLU A 55 -13.42 -13.43 -2.85
C GLU A 55 -13.59 -14.47 -1.74
N TYR A 56 -14.79 -14.55 -1.16
CA TYR A 56 -15.08 -15.39 0.02
C TYR A 56 -14.59 -16.84 -0.16
N GLU A 57 -14.82 -17.41 -1.35
CA GLU A 57 -14.41 -18.77 -1.69
C GLU A 57 -12.88 -18.95 -1.71
N GLU A 58 -12.15 -17.95 -2.20
CA GLU A 58 -10.68 -17.99 -2.20
C GLU A 58 -10.11 -17.84 -0.79
N TRP A 59 -10.75 -17.04 0.05
CA TRP A 59 -10.42 -16.91 1.47
C TRP A 59 -10.66 -18.23 2.21
N GLU A 60 -11.81 -18.85 2.03
CA GLU A 60 -12.18 -20.12 2.66
C GLU A 60 -11.20 -21.24 2.26
N ARG A 61 -10.87 -21.33 0.97
CA ARG A 61 -9.87 -22.29 0.46
C ARG A 61 -8.51 -22.07 1.13
N LYS A 62 -8.03 -20.83 1.21
CA LYS A 62 -6.72 -20.51 1.82
C LYS A 62 -6.72 -20.81 3.32
N LEU A 63 -7.79 -20.50 4.03
CA LEU A 63 -7.94 -20.79 5.46
C LEU A 63 -7.95 -22.30 5.71
N THR A 64 -8.74 -23.05 4.94
CA THR A 64 -8.81 -24.52 5.03
C THR A 64 -7.44 -25.16 4.80
N ASN A 65 -6.72 -24.69 3.79
CA ASN A 65 -5.36 -25.16 3.51
C ASN A 65 -4.36 -24.79 4.61
N PHE A 66 -4.57 -23.66 5.31
CA PHE A 66 -3.72 -23.27 6.44
C PHE A 66 -3.98 -24.15 7.66
N ILE A 67 -5.24 -24.39 8.02
CA ILE A 67 -5.62 -25.22 9.17
C ILE A 67 -5.13 -26.67 8.99
N ASN A 68 -5.28 -27.21 7.78
CA ASN A 68 -4.92 -28.60 7.48
C ASN A 68 -3.41 -28.81 7.22
N ARG A 69 -2.54 -27.84 7.53
CA ARG A 69 -1.09 -28.05 7.40
C ARG A 69 -0.62 -29.09 8.42
N PRO A 70 0.28 -30.02 8.03
CA PRO A 70 0.78 -31.05 8.93
C PRO A 70 1.53 -30.49 10.15
N SER A 71 2.07 -29.27 10.06
CA SER A 71 2.67 -28.55 11.19
C SER A 71 1.65 -28.16 12.26
N ASN A 72 0.39 -27.93 11.88
CA ASN A 72 -0.68 -27.50 12.79
C ASN A 72 -1.39 -28.70 13.43
N ILE A 73 -1.46 -29.83 12.72
CA ILE A 73 -2.08 -31.07 13.21
C ILE A 73 -1.28 -31.71 14.35
N ASN A 74 0.05 -31.54 14.34
CA ASN A 74 0.95 -32.09 15.36
C ASN A 74 1.34 -31.09 16.45
N ALA A 75 0.77 -29.88 16.43
CA ALA A 75 1.05 -28.90 17.47
C ALA A 75 0.38 -29.32 18.78
N GLN A 76 1.12 -29.27 19.89
CA GLN A 76 0.52 -29.44 21.20
C GLN A 76 -0.47 -28.29 21.45
N PRO A 77 -1.65 -28.57 22.03
CA PRO A 77 -2.57 -27.51 22.43
C PRO A 77 -1.87 -26.58 23.42
N LEU A 78 -2.19 -25.29 23.33
CA LEU A 78 -1.73 -24.32 24.33
C LEU A 78 -2.30 -24.69 25.69
N SER A 79 -1.53 -24.48 26.75
CA SER A 79 -2.02 -24.65 28.11
C SER A 79 -3.04 -23.56 28.46
N ASP A 80 -3.95 -23.86 29.38
CA ASP A 80 -4.96 -22.91 29.86
C ASP A 80 -4.33 -21.62 30.39
N GLU A 81 -3.17 -21.73 31.03
CA GLU A 81 -2.37 -20.59 31.49
C GLU A 81 -1.82 -19.73 30.34
N ALA A 82 -1.45 -20.34 29.21
CA ALA A 82 -0.91 -19.61 28.05
C ALA A 82 -2.00 -18.85 27.27
N ILE A 83 -3.27 -19.23 27.43
CA ILE A 83 -4.44 -18.55 26.83
C ILE A 83 -5.28 -17.80 27.85
N SER A 84 -4.90 -17.82 29.13
CA SER A 84 -5.58 -17.09 30.20
C SER A 84 -5.53 -15.60 29.91
N ARG A 85 -6.67 -14.93 30.12
CA ARG A 85 -6.78 -13.48 29.96
C ARG A 85 -5.80 -12.78 30.88
N GLU A 86 -5.68 -13.28 32.11
CA GLU A 86 -4.78 -12.78 33.13
C GLU A 86 -3.34 -12.82 32.60
N SER A 87 -2.84 -13.95 32.09
CA SER A 87 -1.50 -14.10 31.48
C SER A 87 -1.23 -13.19 30.26
N ILE A 88 -2.27 -12.84 29.50
CA ILE A 88 -2.15 -11.95 28.33
C ILE A 88 -2.05 -10.48 28.76
N TYR A 89 -2.75 -10.08 29.81
CA TYR A 89 -2.85 -8.68 30.25
C TYR A 89 -1.93 -8.32 31.43
N THR A 90 -1.39 -9.28 32.18
CA THR A 90 -0.54 -9.01 33.36
C THR A 90 0.88 -8.56 33.04
N ARG A 91 1.37 -8.73 31.80
CA ARG A 91 2.76 -8.37 31.44
C ARG A 91 3.08 -6.88 31.56
N GLU A 92 2.08 -6.01 31.49
CA GLU A 92 2.28 -4.55 31.62
C GLU A 92 2.22 -4.08 33.09
N ASP A 93 1.48 -4.79 33.95
CA ASP A 93 1.30 -4.43 35.37
C ASP A 93 2.48 -4.85 36.27
N GLU A 94 3.30 -5.82 35.85
CA GLU A 94 4.51 -6.25 36.60
C GLU A 94 5.75 -5.36 36.36
N MET A 95 5.69 -4.40 35.44
CA MET A 95 6.79 -3.48 35.12
C MET A 95 6.75 -2.13 35.89
N LEU A 96 5.94 -2.04 36.95
CA LEU A 96 5.79 -0.85 37.81
C LEU A 96 6.32 -1.07 39.22
#